data_AF-A0A382DDV5-F1
#
_entry.id   AF-A0A382DDV5-F1
#
_cell.length_a   1.000
_cell.length_b   1.000
_cell.length_c   1.000
_cell.angle_alpha   90.00
_cell.angle_beta   90.00
_cell.angle_gamma   90.00
#
_symmetry.space_group_name_H-M   'P 1'
#
loop_
_entity.id
_entity.type
_entity.pdbx_description
1 polymer ?
#
loop_
_entity_poly.entity_id
_entity_poly.type
_entity_poly.pdbx_seq_one_letter_code
_entity_poly.pdbx_strand_id
1 'polypeptide(L)'
;MDAGTERGHDMVFLNIKDCYMKLDDETPEVHYRGGHIVDDLDAVIPRIRPSATFYGCALTRQFESMGIYSLNSSASISQSRDKLFSLQLLIKSGLDIPVTGFANSPIDTKELIEMVGGAPLIVKLLEGTQGRGVVLAETVKAAESVINAFKSVKANLLV
;
A
#
# COMPACT_ATOMS: atom_id res chain seq x y z
N MET A 1 -15.63 16.44 -0.68
CA MET A 1 -16.07 17.51 -1.60
C MET A 1 -16.64 18.63 -0.77
N ASP A 2 -17.73 18.38 -0.05
CA ASP A 2 -18.46 19.36 0.78
C ASP A 2 -17.55 20.23 1.66
N ALA A 3 -16.69 19.62 2.49
CA ALA A 3 -15.79 20.36 3.37
C ALA A 3 -14.78 21.29 2.65
N GLY A 4 -14.41 20.98 1.40
CA GLY A 4 -13.54 21.84 0.60
C GLY A 4 -14.32 23.03 0.03
N THR A 5 -15.52 22.76 -0.48
CA THR A 5 -16.44 23.80 -0.98
C THR A 5 -16.89 24.75 0.13
N GLU A 6 -17.20 24.25 1.32
CA GLU A 6 -17.53 25.07 2.51
C GLU A 6 -16.37 26.00 2.92
N ARG A 7 -15.13 25.64 2.58
CA ARG A 7 -13.93 26.45 2.83
C ARG A 7 -13.55 27.35 1.66
N GLY A 8 -14.37 27.41 0.61
CA GLY A 8 -14.18 28.29 -0.54
C GLY A 8 -13.25 27.75 -1.62
N HIS A 9 -13.00 26.43 -1.65
CA HIS A 9 -12.21 25.79 -2.72
C HIS A 9 -13.11 25.27 -3.84
N ASP A 10 -12.62 25.38 -5.08
CA ASP A 10 -13.20 24.67 -6.23
C ASP A 10 -12.79 23.20 -6.18
N MET A 11 -13.78 22.32 -6.13
CA MET A 11 -13.56 20.89 -5.89
C MET A 11 -14.00 20.10 -7.11
N VAL A 12 -13.06 19.38 -7.73
CA VAL A 12 -13.32 18.48 -8.86
C VAL A 12 -13.02 17.03 -8.47
N PHE A 13 -13.88 16.10 -8.89
CA PHE A 13 -13.62 14.67 -8.74
C PHE A 13 -13.10 14.07 -10.05
N LEU A 14 -11.88 13.53 -9.99
CA LEU A 14 -11.25 12.82 -11.10
C LEU A 14 -11.21 11.32 -10.81
N ASN A 15 -11.86 10.53 -11.66
CA ASN A 15 -11.75 9.08 -11.57
C ASN A 15 -10.40 8.62 -12.14
N ILE A 16 -9.60 7.95 -11.31
CA ILE A 16 -8.27 7.42 -11.67
C ILE A 16 -8.29 6.63 -12.99
N LYS A 17 -9.34 5.83 -13.26
CA LYS A 17 -9.42 4.99 -14.47
C LYS A 17 -9.64 5.77 -15.76
N ASP A 18 -10.12 7.00 -15.63
CA ASP A 18 -10.43 7.87 -16.76
C ASP A 18 -9.34 8.92 -16.98
N CYS A 19 -8.28 8.87 -16.18
CA CYS A 19 -7.08 9.68 -16.34
C CYS A 19 -6.01 8.90 -17.12
N TYR A 20 -5.22 9.58 -17.92
CA TYR A 20 -4.01 9.04 -18.55
C TYR A 20 -2.96 10.14 -18.67
N MET A 21 -1.69 9.78 -18.78
CA MET A 21 -0.58 10.72 -18.66
C MET A 21 0.33 10.68 -19.89
N LYS A 22 0.83 11.86 -20.26
CA LYS A 22 1.93 12.04 -21.21
C LYS A 22 3.20 12.23 -20.40
N LEU A 23 4.15 11.29 -20.56
CA LEU A 23 5.46 11.38 -19.95
C LEU A 23 6.38 12.12 -20.90
N ASP A 24 6.75 13.33 -20.52
CA ASP A 24 7.59 14.25 -21.29
C ASP A 24 8.42 15.03 -20.28
N ASP A 25 9.66 15.34 -20.61
CA ASP A 25 10.60 16.03 -19.72
C ASP A 25 10.33 17.54 -19.65
N GLU A 26 9.82 18.14 -20.72
CA GLU A 26 9.51 19.57 -20.79
C GLU A 26 8.05 19.87 -20.46
N THR A 27 7.12 19.03 -20.94
CA THR A 27 5.67 19.26 -20.90
C THR A 27 4.90 18.02 -20.42
N PRO A 28 5.12 17.59 -19.16
CA PRO A 28 4.36 16.49 -18.57
C PRO A 28 2.89 16.86 -18.42
N GLU A 29 1.99 15.97 -18.84
CA GLU A 29 0.54 16.24 -18.81
C GLU A 29 -0.22 15.08 -18.15
N VAL A 30 -1.35 15.43 -17.53
CA VAL A 30 -2.42 14.50 -17.19
C VAL A 30 -3.64 14.88 -17.99
N HIS A 31 -4.21 13.93 -18.72
CA HIS A 31 -5.48 14.07 -19.41
C HIS A 31 -6.59 13.39 -18.63
N TYR A 32 -7.79 13.93 -18.74
CA TYR A 32 -9.04 13.34 -18.33
C TYR A 32 -9.96 13.15 -19.55
N ARG A 33 -11.00 12.31 -19.38
CA ARG A 33 -12.04 11.96 -20.38
C ARG A 33 -12.14 12.94 -21.56
N GLY A 34 -11.98 12.41 -22.78
CA GLY A 34 -12.14 13.20 -24.01
C GLY A 34 -10.95 14.09 -24.35
N GLY A 35 -9.80 13.92 -23.71
CA GLY A 35 -8.55 14.62 -24.06
C GLY A 35 -8.32 15.92 -23.31
N HIS A 36 -9.20 16.29 -22.38
CA HIS A 36 -9.04 17.48 -21.56
C HIS A 36 -7.78 17.38 -20.71
N ILE A 37 -6.86 18.33 -20.87
CA ILE A 37 -5.65 18.43 -20.05
C ILE A 37 -6.06 19.01 -18.70
N VAL A 38 -5.57 18.39 -17.63
CA VAL A 38 -5.77 18.81 -16.25
C VAL A 38 -4.57 19.65 -15.83
N ASP A 39 -4.67 20.96 -16.01
CA ASP A 39 -3.61 21.95 -15.76
C ASP A 39 -4.01 23.05 -14.75
N ASP A 40 -5.21 22.96 -14.18
CA ASP A 40 -5.84 23.97 -13.33
C ASP A 40 -5.95 23.56 -11.84
N LEU A 41 -5.14 22.58 -11.40
CA LEU A 41 -5.16 22.09 -10.03
C LEU A 41 -4.02 22.67 -9.18
N ASP A 42 -4.35 23.29 -8.06
CA ASP A 42 -3.36 23.66 -7.03
C ASP A 42 -2.94 22.45 -6.18
N ALA A 43 -3.85 21.50 -5.98
CA ALA A 43 -3.66 20.35 -5.13
C ALA A 43 -4.49 19.13 -5.56
N VAL A 44 -4.00 17.94 -5.24
CA VAL A 44 -4.67 16.66 -5.40
C VAL A 44 -4.79 15.93 -4.06
N ILE A 45 -5.95 15.30 -3.83
CA ILE A 45 -6.19 14.42 -2.67
C ILE A 45 -6.38 12.99 -3.19
N PRO A 46 -5.32 12.15 -3.27
CA PRO A 46 -5.41 10.82 -3.84
C PRO A 46 -6.20 9.88 -2.92
N ARG A 47 -7.38 9.44 -3.37
CA ARG A 47 -8.22 8.46 -2.69
C ARG A 47 -8.16 7.11 -3.41
N ILE A 48 -7.04 6.42 -3.25
CA ILE A 48 -6.69 5.24 -4.04
C ILE A 48 -7.15 3.95 -3.35
N ARG A 49 -7.99 3.17 -4.04
CA ARG A 49 -8.38 1.81 -3.62
C ARG A 49 -7.17 0.88 -3.70
N PRO A 50 -7.04 -0.12 -2.80
CA PRO A 50 -5.92 -1.06 -2.83
C PRO A 50 -5.67 -1.73 -4.20
N SER A 51 -6.73 -2.09 -4.93
CA SER A 51 -6.66 -2.70 -6.27
C SER A 51 -6.14 -1.77 -7.38
N ALA A 52 -6.07 -0.47 -7.12
CA ALA A 52 -5.59 0.54 -8.06
C ALA A 52 -4.30 1.22 -7.58
N THR A 53 -3.63 0.66 -6.55
CA THR A 53 -2.47 1.29 -5.89
C THR A 53 -1.38 1.66 -6.89
N PHE A 54 -0.98 0.74 -7.77
CA PHE A 54 0.09 0.99 -8.74
C PHE A 54 -0.23 2.20 -9.63
N TYR A 55 -1.36 2.15 -10.34
CA TYR A 55 -1.73 3.21 -11.28
C TYR A 55 -2.08 4.52 -10.58
N GLY A 56 -2.80 4.47 -9.45
CA GLY A 56 -3.11 5.65 -8.66
C GLY A 56 -1.86 6.35 -8.13
N CYS A 57 -0.85 5.60 -7.66
CA CYS A 57 0.42 6.21 -7.23
C CYS A 57 1.22 6.75 -8.41
N ALA A 58 1.16 6.12 -9.58
CA ALA A 58 1.78 6.65 -10.80
C ALA A 58 1.17 7.99 -11.22
N LEU A 59 -0.17 8.07 -11.24
CA LEU A 59 -0.87 9.31 -11.51
C LEU A 59 -0.56 10.39 -10.47
N THR A 60 -0.50 10.02 -9.19
CA THR A 60 -0.11 10.94 -8.11
C THR A 60 1.31 11.47 -8.29
N ARG A 61 2.27 10.61 -8.66
CA ARG A 61 3.65 11.03 -8.99
C ARG A 61 3.68 11.99 -10.17
N GLN A 62 2.83 11.79 -11.17
CA GLN A 62 2.77 12.69 -12.32
C GLN A 62 2.33 14.09 -11.88
N PHE A 63 1.27 14.20 -11.07
CA PHE A 63 0.85 15.48 -10.50
C PHE A 63 1.96 16.13 -9.66
N GLU A 64 2.66 15.35 -8.82
CA GLU A 64 3.82 15.83 -8.06
C GLU A 64 4.93 16.39 -8.97
N SER A 65 5.25 15.70 -10.07
CA SER A 65 6.23 16.16 -11.07
C SER A 65 5.79 17.42 -11.81
N MET A 66 4.48 17.63 -11.96
CA MET A 66 3.89 18.87 -12.51
C MET A 66 3.86 20.02 -11.48
N GLY A 67 4.39 19.82 -10.26
CA GLY A 67 4.42 20.83 -9.21
C GLY A 67 3.13 20.93 -8.38
N ILE A 68 2.18 20.03 -8.59
CA ILE A 68 0.88 20.04 -7.90
C ILE A 68 1.03 19.39 -6.53
N TYR A 69 0.51 20.06 -5.49
CA TYR A 69 0.60 19.56 -4.12
C TYR A 69 -0.25 18.29 -3.93
N SER A 70 0.31 17.26 -3.29
CA SER A 70 -0.37 15.96 -3.12
C SER A 70 -0.57 15.59 -1.65
N LEU A 71 -1.82 15.34 -1.25
CA LEU A 71 -2.20 14.92 0.10
C LEU A 71 -2.99 13.60 0.09
N ASN A 72 -2.38 12.45 0.33
CA ASN A 72 -0.99 12.20 0.70
C ASN A 72 -0.10 11.99 -0.53
N SER A 73 1.21 12.16 -0.35
CA SER A 73 2.18 11.92 -1.42
C SER A 73 2.16 10.48 -1.94
N SER A 74 2.54 10.29 -3.19
CA SER A 74 2.65 9.00 -3.84
C SER A 74 3.59 8.02 -3.09
N ALA A 75 4.70 8.54 -2.57
CA ALA A 75 5.66 7.78 -1.77
C ALA A 75 5.04 7.30 -0.46
N SER A 76 4.39 8.19 0.30
CA SER A 76 3.76 7.82 1.57
C SER A 76 2.61 6.81 1.37
N ILE A 77 1.83 6.96 0.31
CA ILE A 77 0.78 5.98 -0.04
C ILE A 77 1.41 4.63 -0.34
N SER A 78 2.43 4.58 -1.20
CA SER A 78 3.11 3.32 -1.58
C SER A 78 3.69 2.61 -0.35
N GLN A 79 4.41 3.37 0.51
CA GLN A 79 5.02 2.85 1.73
C GLN A 79 3.96 2.33 2.72
N SER A 80 2.84 3.05 2.89
CA SER A 80 1.74 2.62 3.77
C SER A 80 1.01 1.35 3.30
N ARG A 81 1.10 1.02 2.00
CA ARG A 81 0.46 -0.16 1.40
C ARG A 81 1.34 -1.39 1.54
N ASP A 82 2.65 -1.20 1.59
CA ASP A 82 3.61 -2.25 1.90
C ASP A 82 3.73 -2.40 3.43
N LYS A 83 3.14 -3.49 3.94
CA LYS A 83 3.13 -3.74 5.39
C LYS A 83 4.52 -3.99 5.94
N LEU A 84 5.39 -4.67 5.18
CA LEU A 84 6.77 -4.94 5.61
C LEU A 84 7.55 -3.62 5.68
N PHE A 85 7.48 -2.82 4.62
CA PHE A 85 8.14 -1.52 4.59
C PHE A 85 7.63 -0.59 5.68
N SER A 86 6.30 -0.57 5.91
CA SER A 86 5.70 0.21 6.99
C SER A 86 6.26 -0.19 8.36
N LEU A 87 6.37 -1.48 8.67
CA LEU A 87 6.96 -1.95 9.93
C LEU A 87 8.44 -1.56 10.04
N GLN A 88 9.22 -1.72 8.96
CA GLN A 88 10.62 -1.30 8.92
C GLN A 88 10.78 0.21 9.14
N LEU A 89 9.86 1.02 8.60
CA LEU A 89 9.84 2.47 8.79
C LEU A 89 9.50 2.85 10.24
N LEU A 90 8.57 2.15 10.88
CA LEU A 90 8.24 2.33 12.30
C LEU A 90 9.46 2.04 13.19
N ILE A 91 10.15 0.90 12.97
CA ILE A 91 11.39 0.56 13.67
C ILE A 91 12.45 1.65 13.46
N LYS A 92 12.68 2.05 12.21
CA LYS A 92 13.66 3.10 11.87
C LYS A 92 13.36 4.43 12.55
N SER A 93 12.09 4.69 12.84
CA SER A 93 11.63 5.91 13.53
C SER A 93 11.64 5.79 15.05
N GLY A 94 12.13 4.67 15.62
CA GLY A 94 12.21 4.44 17.05
C GLY A 94 10.86 4.06 17.69
N LEU A 95 9.90 3.56 16.91
CA LEU A 95 8.62 3.08 17.42
C LEU A 95 8.66 1.57 17.63
N ASP A 96 8.16 1.15 18.78
CA ASP A 96 8.05 -0.28 19.12
C ASP A 96 7.01 -0.96 18.22
N ILE A 97 7.36 -2.16 17.75
CA ILE A 97 6.47 -3.07 17.05
C ILE A 97 6.53 -4.46 17.71
N PRO A 98 5.51 -5.31 17.54
CA PRO A 98 5.62 -6.71 17.92
C PRO A 98 6.80 -7.38 17.21
N VAL A 99 7.44 -8.34 17.88
CA VAL A 99 8.41 -9.23 17.22
C VAL A 99 7.71 -9.87 16.02
N THR A 100 8.27 -9.67 14.83
CA THR A 100 7.64 -10.05 13.57
C THR A 100 8.69 -10.69 12.67
N GLY A 101 8.43 -11.91 12.22
CA GLY A 101 9.22 -12.60 11.22
C GLY A 101 8.69 -12.29 9.82
N PHE A 102 9.59 -12.19 8.84
CA PHE A 102 9.22 -12.08 7.43
C PHE A 102 9.82 -13.24 6.65
N ALA A 103 9.02 -13.92 5.84
CA ALA A 103 9.51 -15.02 5.02
C ALA A 103 8.82 -15.06 3.65
N ASN A 104 9.61 -15.42 2.64
CA ASN A 104 9.13 -15.80 1.32
C ASN A 104 9.34 -17.31 1.16
N SER A 105 8.25 -18.08 1.20
CA SER A 105 8.28 -19.55 1.10
C SER A 105 9.37 -20.21 1.98
N PRO A 106 9.32 -20.07 3.32
CA PRO A 106 10.39 -20.57 4.19
C PRO A 106 10.57 -22.08 3.99
N ILE A 107 11.79 -22.57 3.82
CA ILE A 107 12.03 -24.02 3.78
C ILE A 107 11.83 -24.60 5.19
N ASP A 108 12.29 -23.88 6.21
CA ASP A 108 12.14 -24.27 7.62
C ASP A 108 11.07 -23.43 8.34
N THR A 109 9.87 -23.99 8.46
CA THR A 109 8.75 -23.33 9.16
C THR A 109 8.97 -23.26 10.67
N LYS A 110 9.70 -24.22 11.25
CA LYS A 110 9.89 -24.28 12.70
C LYS A 110 10.82 -23.18 13.17
N GLU A 111 11.93 -23.01 12.46
CA GLU A 111 12.87 -21.91 12.73
C GLU A 111 12.17 -20.54 12.66
N LEU A 112 11.29 -20.32 11.68
CA LEU A 112 10.52 -19.08 11.57
C LEU A 112 9.60 -18.85 12.78
N ILE A 113 8.94 -19.90 13.29
CA ILE A 113 8.08 -19.81 14.47
C ILE A 113 8.91 -19.56 15.74
N GLU A 114 10.05 -20.24 15.88
CA GLU A 114 10.95 -20.06 17.02
C GLU A 114 11.57 -18.66 17.06
N MET A 115 11.92 -18.11 15.89
CA MET A 115 12.47 -16.75 15.74
C MET A 115 11.55 -15.66 16.31
N VAL A 116 10.24 -15.88 16.29
CA VAL A 116 9.24 -14.93 16.82
C VAL A 116 8.73 -15.28 18.22
N GLY A 117 9.32 -16.29 18.87
CA GLY A 117 9.00 -16.67 20.25
C GLY A 117 7.98 -17.80 20.41
N GLY A 118 7.61 -18.49 19.32
CA GLY A 118 6.67 -19.61 19.37
C GLY A 118 5.20 -19.21 19.31
N ALA A 119 4.31 -20.18 19.55
CA ALA A 119 2.87 -19.96 19.59
C ALA A 119 2.41 -19.50 21.00
N PRO A 120 1.31 -18.74 21.11
CA PRO A 120 0.40 -18.31 20.05
C PRO A 120 0.96 -17.17 19.18
N LEU A 121 0.70 -17.20 17.87
CA LEU A 121 1.20 -16.20 16.92
C LEU A 121 0.18 -15.83 15.85
N ILE A 122 0.42 -14.72 15.15
CA ILE A 122 -0.47 -14.20 14.10
C ILE A 122 0.23 -14.32 12.74
N VAL A 123 -0.27 -15.19 11.88
CA VAL A 123 0.21 -15.27 10.49
C VAL A 123 -0.57 -14.28 9.63
N LYS A 124 0.15 -13.37 8.95
CA LYS A 124 -0.42 -12.40 8.01
C LYS A 124 0.14 -12.57 6.60
N LEU A 125 -0.73 -12.70 5.61
CA LEU A 125 -0.37 -12.59 4.20
C LEU A 125 -0.09 -11.13 3.83
N LEU A 126 1.05 -10.89 3.16
CA LEU A 126 1.32 -9.58 2.58
C LEU A 126 0.43 -9.30 1.38
N GLU A 127 0.19 -10.33 0.57
CA GLU A 127 -0.63 -10.26 -0.63
C GLU A 127 -2.11 -10.51 -0.29
N GLY A 128 -2.97 -9.58 -0.70
CA GLY A 128 -4.41 -9.63 -0.45
C GLY A 128 -4.95 -8.33 0.13
N THR A 129 -6.21 -8.05 -0.18
CA THR A 129 -6.96 -6.89 0.35
C THR A 129 -8.20 -7.44 1.05
N GLN A 130 -8.77 -6.71 2.03
CA GLN A 130 -9.99 -7.10 2.77
C GLN A 130 -9.83 -8.20 3.85
N GLY A 131 -8.76 -8.20 4.65
CA GLY A 131 -8.70 -8.98 5.90
C GLY A 131 -8.68 -10.52 5.77
N ARG A 132 -8.74 -11.08 4.56
CA ARG A 132 -8.77 -12.53 4.27
C ARG A 132 -7.40 -13.22 4.35
N GLY A 133 -6.50 -12.71 5.17
CA GLY A 133 -5.13 -13.20 5.25
C GLY A 133 -4.51 -12.98 6.61
N VAL A 134 -5.30 -12.95 7.68
CA VAL A 134 -4.82 -12.88 9.06
C VAL A 134 -5.38 -14.06 9.81
N VAL A 135 -4.51 -14.87 10.41
CA VAL A 135 -4.90 -16.09 11.12
C VAL A 135 -4.18 -16.13 12.46
N LEU A 136 -4.94 -16.35 13.54
CA LEU A 136 -4.38 -16.70 14.83
C LEU A 136 -4.08 -18.19 14.86
N ALA A 137 -2.83 -18.53 15.18
CA ALA A 137 -2.40 -19.90 15.42
C ALA A 137 -2.10 -20.10 16.90
N GLU A 138 -2.98 -20.78 17.62
CA GLU A 138 -2.86 -20.99 19.07
C GLU A 138 -1.77 -22.01 19.45
N THR A 139 -1.33 -22.85 18.50
CA THR A 139 -0.32 -23.88 18.72
C THR A 139 0.73 -23.87 17.61
N VAL A 140 1.93 -24.36 17.89
CA VAL A 140 3.01 -24.50 16.89
C VAL A 140 2.54 -25.33 15.69
N LYS A 141 1.80 -26.42 15.93
CA LYS A 141 1.22 -27.25 14.85
C LYS A 141 0.22 -26.48 13.99
N ALA A 142 -0.62 -25.64 14.60
CA ALA A 142 -1.54 -24.79 13.85
C ALA A 142 -0.78 -23.75 13.01
N ALA A 143 0.28 -23.14 13.56
CA ALA A 143 1.12 -22.18 12.85
C ALA A 143 1.82 -22.84 11.66
N GLU A 144 2.42 -24.02 11.86
CA GLU A 144 3.03 -24.81 10.80
C GLU A 144 2.04 -25.11 9.67
N SER A 145 0.82 -25.54 10.02
CA SER A 145 -0.23 -25.85 9.06
C SER A 145 -0.61 -24.63 8.21
N VAL A 146 -0.82 -23.48 8.86
CA VAL A 146 -1.19 -22.22 8.18
C VAL A 146 -0.06 -21.73 7.28
N ILE A 147 1.18 -21.71 7.76
CA ILE A 147 2.35 -21.28 6.98
C ILE A 147 2.54 -22.19 5.77
N ASN A 148 2.46 -23.52 5.96
CA ASN A 148 2.60 -24.48 4.87
C ASN A 148 1.48 -24.37 3.83
N ALA A 149 0.23 -24.11 4.26
CA ALA A 149 -0.87 -23.83 3.35
C ALA A 149 -0.56 -22.60 2.47
N PHE A 150 0.01 -21.54 3.06
CA PHE A 150 0.37 -20.34 2.31
C PHE A 150 1.61 -20.47 1.42
N LYS A 151 2.54 -21.39 1.71
CA LYS A 151 3.63 -21.70 0.77
C LYS A 151 3.11 -22.18 -0.58
N SER A 152 2.03 -22.96 -0.60
CA SER A 152 1.46 -23.51 -1.83
C SER A 152 0.97 -22.43 -2.81
N VAL A 153 0.63 -21.24 -2.30
CA VAL A 153 0.19 -20.10 -3.10
C VAL A 153 1.32 -19.10 -3.39
N LYS A 154 2.58 -19.44 -3.06
CA LYS A 154 3.79 -18.61 -3.29
C LYS A 154 3.68 -17.18 -2.75
N ALA A 155 2.99 -17.02 -1.62
CA ALA A 155 2.76 -15.72 -1.00
C ALA A 155 3.85 -15.36 0.02
N ASN A 156 4.13 -14.06 0.12
CA ASN A 156 4.96 -13.49 1.18
C ASN A 156 4.18 -13.41 2.51
N LEU A 157 4.86 -13.69 3.63
CA LEU A 157 4.25 -13.89 4.95
C LEU A 157 4.91 -12.99 6.01
N LEU A 158 4.11 -12.44 6.91
CA LEU A 158 4.54 -11.98 8.23
C LEU A 158 4.04 -12.98 9.28
N VAL A 159 4.88 -13.30 10.25
CA VAL A 159 4.60 -14.25 11.34
C VAL A 159 4.87 -13.58 12.67
#